data_AF-A0A420W0J3-F1
#
_entry.id   AF-A0A420W0J3-F1
#
_cell.length_a   1.000
_cell.length_b   1.000
_cell.length_c   1.000
_cell.angle_alpha   90.00
_cell.angle_beta   90.00
_cell.angle_gamma   90.00
#
_symmetry.space_group_name_H-M   'P 1'
#
loop_
_entity.id
_entity.type
_entity.pdbx_description
1 polymer ?
#
loop_
_entity_poly.entity_id
_entity_poly.type
_entity_poly.pdbx_seq_one_letter_code
_entity_poly.pdbx_strand_id
1 'polypeptide(L)'
;MTTVVYADFEDLKYQELLIILLKNQPELSAILFDYAPQEKINLEAFMNKNYAVNVSVEQFSILTGRSLSAFKRDFKTIFGETPSRWLTRKRLEEVHLLIFQQNKKPNQIYLDLGFGSLSHFSVAFKKEFGTAPTKLQEK
;
A
#
# COMPACT_ATOMS: atom_id res chain seq x y z
N MET A 1 37.26 -22.42 -20.56
CA MET A 1 36.31 -22.91 -21.60
C MET A 1 35.42 -24.04 -21.11
N THR A 2 35.86 -24.90 -20.17
CA THR A 2 35.07 -26.06 -19.68
C THR A 2 33.85 -25.70 -18.82
N THR A 3 33.87 -24.60 -18.06
CA THR A 3 32.77 -24.21 -17.15
C THR A 3 31.54 -23.66 -17.88
N VAL A 4 31.72 -23.00 -19.03
CA VAL A 4 30.62 -22.40 -19.81
C VAL A 4 29.77 -23.49 -20.47
N VAL A 5 30.43 -24.50 -21.06
CA VAL A 5 29.76 -25.63 -21.72
C VAL A 5 28.95 -26.49 -20.73
N TYR A 6 29.36 -26.53 -19.46
CA TYR A 6 28.66 -27.29 -18.42
C TYR A 6 27.35 -26.61 -17.97
N ALA A 7 27.35 -25.28 -17.84
CA ALA A 7 26.13 -24.52 -17.56
C ALA A 7 25.10 -24.64 -18.70
N ASP A 8 25.58 -24.56 -19.96
CA ASP A 8 24.72 -24.76 -21.14
C ASP A 8 24.09 -26.17 -21.18
N PHE A 9 24.80 -27.19 -20.71
CA PHE A 9 24.30 -28.56 -20.65
C PHE A 9 23.26 -28.76 -19.54
N GLU A 10 23.47 -28.15 -18.37
CA GLU A 10 22.49 -28.18 -17.29
C GLU A 10 21.18 -27.48 -17.71
N ASP A 11 21.27 -26.30 -18.34
CA ASP A 11 20.11 -25.56 -18.86
C ASP A 11 19.33 -26.36 -19.90
N LEU A 12 20.02 -27.06 -20.81
CA LEU A 12 19.39 -27.96 -21.77
C LEU A 12 18.64 -29.11 -21.09
N LYS A 13 19.19 -29.67 -20.00
CA LYS A 13 18.55 -30.77 -19.25
C LYS A 13 17.30 -30.30 -18.51
N TYR A 14 17.31 -29.09 -17.97
CA TYR A 14 16.13 -28.48 -17.37
C TYR A 14 15.03 -28.23 -18.41
N GLN A 15 15.40 -27.74 -19.61
CA GLN A 15 14.44 -27.54 -20.70
C GLN A 15 13.85 -28.86 -21.20
N GLU A 16 14.67 -29.89 -21.41
CA GLU A 16 14.19 -31.24 -21.78
C GLU A 16 13.22 -31.79 -20.74
N LEU A 17 13.60 -31.72 -19.46
CA LEU A 17 12.75 -32.19 -18.36
C LEU A 17 11.42 -31.45 -18.31
N LEU A 18 11.45 -30.11 -18.43
CA LEU A 18 10.25 -29.29 -18.44
C LEU A 18 9.32 -29.66 -19.61
N ILE A 19 9.88 -29.85 -20.81
CA ILE A 19 9.12 -30.27 -21.99
C ILE A 19 8.51 -31.67 -21.78
N ILE A 20 9.28 -32.62 -21.25
CA ILE A 20 8.79 -33.98 -20.97
C ILE A 20 7.68 -33.95 -19.92
N LEU A 21 7.84 -33.17 -18.85
CA LEU A 21 6.86 -33.04 -17.78
C LEU A 21 5.54 -32.46 -18.31
N LEU A 22 5.61 -31.37 -19.09
CA LEU A 22 4.43 -30.72 -19.68
C LEU A 22 3.74 -31.58 -20.74
N LYS A 23 4.48 -32.42 -21.48
CA LYS A 23 3.88 -33.38 -22.42
C LYS A 23 3.08 -34.47 -21.72
N ASN A 24 3.55 -34.93 -20.56
CA ASN A 24 2.89 -36.00 -19.80
C ASN A 24 1.75 -35.48 -18.91
N GLN A 25 1.87 -34.25 -18.41
CA GLN A 25 0.85 -33.61 -17.57
C GLN A 25 0.63 -32.15 -18.02
N PRO A 26 -0.12 -31.94 -19.12
CA PRO A 26 -0.36 -30.61 -19.67
C PRO A 26 -1.01 -29.64 -18.68
N GLU A 27 -1.80 -30.16 -17.72
CA GLU A 27 -2.42 -29.38 -16.65
C GLU A 27 -1.40 -28.67 -15.75
N LEU A 28 -0.17 -29.19 -15.64
CA LEU A 28 0.90 -28.52 -14.89
C LEU A 28 1.34 -27.20 -15.54
N SER A 29 1.05 -26.98 -16.82
CA SER A 29 1.32 -25.68 -17.47
C SER A 29 0.63 -24.53 -16.73
N ALA A 30 -0.58 -24.77 -16.23
CA ALA A 30 -1.35 -23.80 -15.46
C ALA A 30 -0.83 -23.60 -14.03
N ILE A 31 0.18 -24.34 -13.58
CA ILE A 31 0.83 -24.17 -12.27
C ILE A 31 2.26 -23.64 -12.45
N LEU A 32 3.01 -24.21 -13.40
CA LEU A 32 4.39 -23.87 -13.71
C LEU A 32 4.51 -22.51 -14.41
N PHE A 33 3.50 -22.14 -15.20
CA PHE A 33 3.44 -20.86 -15.90
C PHE A 33 2.30 -19.98 -15.40
N ASP A 34 1.75 -20.27 -14.21
CA ASP A 34 0.90 -19.33 -13.47
C ASP A 34 1.72 -18.20 -12.86
N TYR A 35 2.52 -17.58 -13.72
CA TYR A 35 3.04 -16.24 -13.52
C TYR A 35 1.99 -15.23 -13.99
N ALA A 36 0.70 -15.58 -13.93
CA ALA A 36 -0.33 -14.56 -13.82
C ALA A 36 0.17 -13.64 -12.69
N PRO A 37 0.49 -12.37 -12.99
CA PRO A 37 0.75 -11.44 -11.91
C PRO A 37 -0.49 -11.56 -11.05
N GLN A 38 -0.39 -11.99 -9.78
CA GLN A 38 -1.52 -11.83 -8.86
C GLN A 38 -1.94 -10.39 -9.07
N GLU A 39 -3.14 -10.17 -9.63
CA GLU A 39 -3.53 -8.84 -10.08
C GLU A 39 -3.35 -7.96 -8.87
N LYS A 40 -2.33 -7.08 -8.94
CA LYS A 40 -1.91 -6.34 -7.77
C LYS A 40 -3.16 -5.63 -7.30
N ILE A 41 -3.51 -5.80 -6.02
CA ILE A 41 -4.67 -5.13 -5.44
C ILE A 41 -4.66 -3.67 -5.93
N ASN A 42 -5.80 -3.22 -6.45
CA ASN A 42 -5.96 -1.85 -6.91
C ASN A 42 -5.57 -0.92 -5.75
N LEU A 43 -4.41 -0.29 -5.87
CA LEU A 43 -3.77 0.44 -4.78
C LEU A 43 -4.63 1.64 -4.39
N GLU A 44 -5.22 2.33 -5.37
CA GLU A 44 -6.06 3.49 -5.11
C GLU A 44 -7.31 3.11 -4.30
N ALA A 45 -8.05 2.10 -4.77
CA ALA A 45 -9.25 1.62 -4.10
C ALA A 45 -8.93 1.10 -2.69
N PHE A 46 -7.84 0.34 -2.54
CA PHE A 46 -7.40 -0.18 -1.26
C PHE A 46 -7.05 0.94 -0.28
N MET A 47 -6.27 1.94 -0.70
CA MET A 47 -5.84 3.03 0.18
C MET A 47 -7.02 3.94 0.55
N ASN A 48 -7.93 4.24 -0.38
CA ASN A 48 -9.14 5.01 -0.09
C ASN A 48 -10.10 4.29 0.87
N LYS A 49 -10.09 2.95 0.89
CA LYS A 49 -10.88 2.15 1.85
C LYS A 49 -10.22 2.06 3.22
N ASN A 50 -8.88 2.04 3.28
CA ASN A 50 -8.13 1.67 4.49
C ASN A 50 -7.28 2.81 5.08
N TYR A 51 -7.43 4.05 4.62
CA TYR A 51 -6.58 5.17 5.07
C TYR A 51 -6.61 5.39 6.59
N ALA A 52 -7.72 5.07 7.27
CA ALA A 52 -7.88 5.24 8.72
C ALA A 52 -7.14 4.17 9.55
N VAL A 53 -6.70 3.06 8.93
CA VAL A 53 -6.02 1.98 9.64
C VAL A 53 -4.65 2.45 10.13
N ASN A 54 -4.40 2.35 11.45
CA ASN A 54 -3.14 2.76 12.06
C ASN A 54 -2.03 1.70 11.89
N VAL A 55 -1.54 1.56 10.65
CA VAL A 55 -0.38 0.73 10.32
C VAL A 55 0.67 1.53 9.57
N SER A 56 1.90 1.03 9.56
CA SER A 56 3.02 1.71 8.88
C SER A 56 2.92 1.61 7.36
N VAL A 57 3.70 2.44 6.66
CA VAL A 57 3.81 2.41 5.20
C VAL A 57 4.35 1.06 4.71
N GLU A 58 5.24 0.44 5.49
CA GLU A 58 5.78 -0.89 5.24
C GLU A 58 4.67 -1.95 5.29
N GLN A 59 3.78 -1.88 6.28
CA GLN A 59 2.64 -2.79 6.38
C GLN A 59 1.67 -2.61 5.21
N PHE A 60 1.40 -1.37 4.78
CA PHE A 60 0.60 -1.14 3.57
C PHE A 60 1.23 -1.73 2.31
N SER A 61 2.56 -1.75 2.19
CA SER A 61 3.21 -2.43 1.06
C SER A 61 2.96 -3.94 1.07
N ILE A 62 3.04 -4.58 2.24
CA ILE A 62 2.79 -6.01 2.40
C ILE A 62 1.33 -6.34 2.07
N LEU A 63 0.38 -5.58 2.65
CA LEU A 63 -1.06 -5.78 2.45
C LEU A 63 -1.51 -5.60 0.98
N THR A 64 -0.71 -4.90 0.18
CA THR A 64 -1.01 -4.65 -1.24
C THR A 64 -0.19 -5.54 -2.18
N GLY A 65 0.55 -6.53 -1.65
CA GLY A 65 1.38 -7.45 -2.43
C GLY A 65 2.56 -6.76 -3.13
N ARG A 66 3.11 -5.70 -2.52
CA ARG A 66 4.17 -4.87 -3.10
C ARG A 66 5.40 -4.87 -2.21
N SER A 67 6.59 -4.84 -2.81
CA SER A 67 7.77 -4.41 -2.08
C SER A 67 7.62 -2.94 -1.68
N LEU A 68 8.29 -2.51 -0.61
CA LEU A 68 8.22 -1.13 -0.13
C LEU A 68 8.57 -0.10 -1.23
N SER A 69 9.60 -0.38 -2.02
CA SER A 69 10.03 0.48 -3.12
C SER A 69 9.00 0.52 -4.26
N ALA A 70 8.39 -0.62 -4.60
CA ALA A 70 7.32 -0.68 -5.59
C ALA A 70 6.08 0.07 -5.11
N PHE A 71 5.69 -0.12 -3.85
CA PHE A 71 4.59 0.61 -3.23
C PHE A 71 4.81 2.12 -3.30
N LYS A 72 5.96 2.64 -2.85
CA LYS A 72 6.23 4.09 -2.87
C LYS A 72 6.20 4.67 -4.28
N ARG A 73 6.72 3.94 -5.27
CA ARG A 73 6.70 4.37 -6.68
C ARG A 73 5.28 4.38 -7.24
N ASP A 74 4.57 3.25 -7.15
CA ASP A 74 3.20 3.11 -7.65
C ASP A 74 2.28 4.15 -6.98
N PHE A 75 2.45 4.36 -5.66
CA PHE A 75 1.69 5.35 -4.90
C PHE A 75 1.93 6.77 -5.40
N LYS A 76 3.19 7.17 -5.62
CA LYS A 76 3.52 8.49 -6.15
C LYS A 76 2.97 8.69 -7.56
N THR A 77 2.97 7.64 -8.39
CA THR A 77 2.37 7.69 -9.74
C THR A 77 0.86 7.94 -9.68
N ILE A 78 0.16 7.32 -8.73
CA ILE A 78 -1.31 7.44 -8.60
C ILE A 78 -1.70 8.76 -7.92
N PHE A 79 -1.06 9.09 -6.80
CA PHE A 79 -1.49 10.18 -5.91
C PHE A 79 -0.65 11.46 -6.00
N GLY A 80 0.47 11.44 -6.73
CA GLY A 80 1.36 12.59 -6.90
C GLY A 80 2.23 12.94 -5.68
N GLU A 81 2.08 12.25 -4.56
CA GLU A 81 2.80 12.54 -3.31
C GLU A 81 3.27 11.27 -2.57
N THR A 82 3.98 11.43 -1.45
CA THR A 82 4.46 10.30 -0.67
C THR A 82 3.34 9.68 0.18
N PRO A 83 3.36 8.36 0.45
CA PRO A 83 2.31 7.69 1.21
C PRO A 83 2.04 8.32 2.59
N SER A 84 3.09 8.68 3.33
CA SER A 84 2.96 9.29 4.65
C SER A 84 2.29 10.67 4.62
N ARG A 85 2.61 11.48 3.60
CA ARG A 85 2.02 12.81 3.42
C ARG A 85 0.56 12.69 3.02
N TRP A 86 0.27 11.82 2.06
CA TRP A 86 -1.10 11.54 1.62
C TRP A 86 -1.99 11.04 2.77
N LEU A 87 -1.51 10.04 3.54
CA LEU A 87 -2.25 9.49 4.67
C LEU A 87 -2.57 10.57 5.69
N THR A 88 -1.57 11.38 6.06
CA THR A 88 -1.77 12.47 7.02
C THR A 88 -2.81 13.46 6.51
N ARG A 89 -2.66 13.95 5.28
CA ARG A 89 -3.60 14.90 4.68
C ARG A 89 -5.02 14.32 4.58
N LYS A 90 -5.17 13.11 4.03
CA LYS A 90 -6.47 12.45 3.87
C LYS A 90 -7.21 12.26 5.19
N ARG A 91 -6.50 11.86 6.24
CA ARG A 91 -7.05 11.74 7.60
C ARG A 91 -7.46 13.09 8.18
N LEU A 92 -6.65 14.13 7.97
CA LEU A 92 -6.96 15.48 8.43
C LEU A 92 -8.18 16.08 7.71
N GLU A 93 -8.34 15.83 6.41
CA GLU A 93 -9.53 16.19 5.64
C GLU A 93 -10.79 15.53 6.19
N GLU A 94 -10.72 14.23 6.52
CA GLU A 94 -11.84 13.51 7.13
C GLU A 94 -12.18 14.06 8.53
N VAL A 95 -11.17 14.35 9.36
CA VAL A 95 -11.38 15.02 10.66
C VAL A 95 -12.14 16.34 10.45
N HIS A 96 -11.68 17.17 9.53
CA HIS A 96 -12.29 18.47 9.26
C HIS A 96 -13.76 18.31 8.83
N LEU A 97 -14.04 17.33 7.97
CA LEU A 97 -15.39 16.99 7.54
C LEU A 97 -16.28 16.56 8.71
N LEU A 98 -15.81 15.67 9.58
CA LEU A 98 -16.56 15.18 10.74
C LEU A 98 -16.83 16.27 11.78
N ILE A 99 -15.89 17.18 11.99
CA ILE A 99 -16.10 18.34 12.87
C ILE A 99 -17.20 19.23 12.30
N PHE A 100 -17.11 19.59 11.02
CA PHE A 100 -18.02 20.55 10.40
C PHE A 100 -19.43 19.98 10.15
N GLN A 101 -19.54 18.72 9.72
CA GLN A 101 -20.81 18.11 9.33
C GLN A 101 -21.52 17.38 10.46
N GLN A 102 -20.76 16.82 11.42
CA GLN A 102 -21.30 15.94 12.46
C GLN A 102 -21.06 16.48 13.89
N ASN A 103 -20.49 17.69 14.03
CA ASN A 103 -20.17 18.33 15.30
C ASN A 103 -19.38 17.43 16.28
N LYS A 104 -18.56 16.52 15.74
CA LYS A 104 -17.76 15.59 16.55
C LYS A 104 -16.59 16.32 17.20
N LYS A 105 -16.28 15.96 18.45
CA LYS A 105 -15.14 16.55 19.16
C LYS A 105 -13.81 15.99 18.61
N PRO A 106 -12.82 16.84 18.31
CA PRO A 106 -11.53 16.38 17.78
C PRO A 106 -10.83 15.33 18.65
N ASN A 107 -10.98 15.43 19.97
CA ASN A 107 -10.41 14.50 20.94
C ASN A 107 -11.08 13.11 20.93
N GLN A 108 -12.24 12.96 20.31
CA GLN A 108 -12.96 11.68 20.20
C GLN A 108 -12.63 10.93 18.90
N ILE A 109 -12.23 11.63 17.84
CA ILE A 109 -12.12 11.06 16.49
C ILE A 109 -10.69 10.83 15.99
N TYR A 110 -9.68 11.41 16.66
CA TYR A 110 -8.30 11.32 16.15
C TYR A 110 -7.76 9.87 16.12
N LEU A 111 -8.13 9.05 17.11
CA LEU A 111 -7.75 7.63 17.17
C LEU A 111 -8.42 6.84 16.05
N ASP A 112 -9.71 7.07 15.82
CA ASP A 112 -10.51 6.39 14.80
C ASP A 112 -9.98 6.65 13.38
N LEU A 113 -9.34 7.80 13.17
CA LEU A 113 -8.72 8.18 11.90
C LEU A 113 -7.24 7.84 11.82
N GLY A 114 -6.74 7.03 12.75
CA GLY A 114 -5.42 6.42 12.67
C GLY A 114 -4.26 7.28 13.18
N PHE A 115 -4.53 8.33 13.97
CA PHE A 115 -3.48 9.06 14.67
C PHE A 115 -3.13 8.36 15.99
N GLY A 116 -1.84 8.11 16.24
CA GLY A 116 -1.40 7.45 17.48
C GLY A 116 -1.43 8.32 18.73
N SER A 117 -1.49 9.64 18.60
CA SER A 117 -1.55 10.55 19.75
C SER A 117 -2.20 11.90 19.42
N LEU A 118 -2.80 12.51 20.44
CA LEU A 118 -3.45 13.82 20.32
C LEU A 118 -2.43 14.93 19.98
N SER A 119 -1.21 14.85 20.52
CA SER A 119 -0.15 15.83 20.25
C SER A 119 0.28 15.82 18.79
N HIS A 120 0.53 14.63 18.23
CA HIS A 120 0.90 14.49 16.82
C HIS A 120 -0.23 14.97 15.90
N PHE A 121 -1.46 14.58 16.21
CA PHE A 121 -2.65 15.03 15.51
C PHE A 121 -2.78 16.57 15.54
N SER A 122 -2.68 17.20 16.71
CA SER A 122 -2.89 18.64 16.87
C SER A 122 -1.85 19.46 16.11
N VAL A 123 -0.59 19.02 16.11
CA VAL A 123 0.49 19.66 15.34
C VAL A 123 0.24 19.51 13.84
N ALA A 124 -0.12 18.31 13.38
CA ALA A 124 -0.42 18.06 11.97
C ALA A 124 -1.63 18.87 11.49
N PHE A 125 -2.71 18.90 12.27
CA PHE A 125 -3.93 19.63 11.96
C PHE A 125 -3.69 21.13 11.84
N LYS A 126 -2.98 21.73 12.82
CA LYS A 126 -2.64 23.15 12.79
C LYS A 126 -1.74 23.50 11.60
N LYS A 127 -0.83 22.60 11.23
CA LYS A 127 0.05 22.78 10.06
C LYS A 127 -0.74 22.80 8.75
N GLU A 128 -1.76 21.95 8.62
CA GLU A 128 -2.56 21.84 7.40
C GLU A 128 -3.61 22.95 7.27
N PHE A 129 -4.35 23.25 8.34
CA PHE A 129 -5.51 24.17 8.31
C PHE A 129 -5.24 25.54 8.96
N GLY A 130 -4.03 25.80 9.43
CA GLY A 130 -3.64 27.06 10.07
C GLY A 130 -4.25 27.33 11.45
N THR A 131 -5.23 26.53 11.88
CA THR A 131 -5.94 26.68 13.16
C THR A 131 -5.95 25.38 13.95
N ALA A 132 -6.01 25.48 15.28
CA ALA A 132 -6.11 24.30 16.13
C ALA A 132 -7.51 23.69 16.01
N PRO A 133 -7.64 22.35 16.05
CA PRO A 133 -8.93 21.68 15.87
C PRO A 133 -9.96 22.06 16.94
N THR A 134 -9.52 22.44 18.15
CA THR A 134 -10.40 22.91 19.24
C THR A 134 -11.10 24.23 18.91
N LYS A 135 -10.49 25.10 18.11
CA LYS A 135 -11.07 26.41 17.73
C LYS A 135 -12.18 26.28 16.68
N LEU A 136 -12.29 25.13 16.02
CA LEU A 136 -13.32 24.90 15.00
C LEU A 136 -14.71 24.63 15.61
N GLN A 137 -14.79 24.30 16.91
CA GLN A 137 -16.05 24.03 17.61
C GLN A 137 -16.62 25.26 18.35
N GLU A 138 -15.92 26.39 18.35
CA GLU A 138 -16.34 27.63 19.04
C GLU A 138 -17.16 28.57 18.13
N LYS A 139 -17.57 28.11 16.95
CA LYS A 139 -18.47 28.81 16.02
C LYS A 139 -19.69 27.96 15.71
#